data_AF-A0AA38PKE8-F1
#
_entry.id   AF-A0AA38PKE8-F1
#
_cell.length_a   1.000
_cell.length_b   1.000
_cell.length_c   1.000
_cell.angle_alpha   90.00
_cell.angle_beta   90.00
_cell.angle_gamma   90.00
#
_symmetry.space_group_name_H-M   'P 1'
#
loop_
_entity.id
_entity.type
_entity.pdbx_description
1 polymer ?
#
loop_
_entity_poly.entity_id
_entity_poly.type
_entity_poly.pdbx_seq_one_letter_code
_entity_poly.pdbx_strand_id
1 'polypeptide(L)'
;MSAYDHSRVQHFIGGNSVDKASPSSVYDFVKANGGHTVITKVLIANNGIAAVKEIRSIRQWSYETFGSERQVEFTVMATPEDLKVNAEYIRMADRYIEVPGGTNNNNYANVDLIVDV
;
A
#
# COMPACT_ATOMS: atom_id res chain seq x y z
N MET A 1 22.12 10.77 18.54
CA MET A 1 20.80 10.10 18.55
C MET A 1 21.06 8.62 18.71
N SER A 2 20.40 7.95 19.65
CA SER A 2 20.49 6.48 19.77
C SER A 2 20.07 5.87 18.44
N ALA A 3 20.91 5.05 17.82
CA ALA A 3 20.46 4.21 16.72
C ALA A 3 19.33 3.32 17.27
N TYR A 4 18.18 3.29 16.60
CA TYR A 4 17.10 2.39 16.98
C TYR A 4 17.53 0.95 16.68
N ASP A 5 17.47 0.07 17.67
CA ASP A 5 17.82 -1.34 17.50
C ASP A 5 16.62 -2.14 16.99
N HIS A 6 16.70 -2.63 15.76
CA HIS A 6 15.67 -3.47 15.13
C HIS A 6 15.97 -4.98 15.24
N SER A 7 16.94 -5.40 16.05
CA SER A 7 17.34 -6.82 16.22
C SER A 7 16.18 -7.74 16.64
N ARG A 8 15.20 -7.23 17.38
CA ARG A 8 14.05 -8.00 17.89
C ARG A 8 12.87 -8.09 16.92
N VAL A 9 12.91 -7.35 15.81
CA VAL A 9 11.79 -7.21 14.85
C VAL A 9 12.18 -7.63 13.44
N GLN A 10 13.19 -8.49 13.30
CA GLN A 10 13.74 -8.91 11.99
C GLN A 10 12.68 -9.48 11.04
N HIS A 11 11.69 -10.21 11.56
CA HIS A 11 10.61 -10.78 10.75
C HIS A 11 9.59 -9.73 10.24
N PHE A 12 9.60 -8.50 10.76
CA PHE A 12 8.80 -7.38 10.27
C PHE A 12 9.56 -6.52 9.23
N ILE A 13 10.86 -6.77 9.03
CA ILE A 13 11.65 -6.02 8.05
C ILE A 13 11.28 -6.49 6.65
N GLY A 14 10.71 -5.58 5.86
CA GLY A 14 10.36 -5.84 4.45
C GLY A 14 11.55 -5.70 3.49
N GLY A 15 11.30 -5.97 2.21
CA GLY A 15 12.33 -5.99 1.17
C GLY A 15 13.08 -4.67 0.93
N ASN A 16 12.44 -3.53 1.24
CA ASN A 16 13.00 -2.19 1.06
C ASN A 16 13.36 -1.55 2.42
N SER A 17 14.35 -2.12 3.12
CA SER A 17 14.82 -1.59 4.40
C SER A 17 15.49 -0.22 4.24
N VAL A 18 15.58 0.56 5.33
CA VAL A 18 16.24 1.89 5.34
C VAL A 18 17.73 1.80 4.95
N ASP A 19 18.36 0.64 5.04
CA ASP A 19 19.76 0.46 4.59
C ASP A 19 19.88 0.30 3.06
N LYS A 20 18.80 -0.12 2.40
CA LYS A 20 18.76 -0.41 0.95
C LYS A 20 17.94 0.60 0.15
N ALA A 21 16.99 1.26 0.79
CA ALA A 21 16.04 2.15 0.14
C ALA A 21 16.72 3.39 -0.44
N SER A 22 16.32 3.77 -1.65
CA SER A 22 16.79 5.00 -2.29
C SER A 22 16.33 6.24 -1.52
N PRO A 23 17.13 7.33 -1.51
CA PRO A 23 16.76 8.58 -0.86
C PRO A 23 15.44 9.14 -1.41
N SER A 24 14.56 9.57 -0.51
CA SER A 24 13.25 10.16 -0.78
C SER A 24 12.71 10.85 0.46
N SER A 25 11.66 11.67 0.32
CA SER A 25 10.93 12.28 1.44
C SER A 25 10.41 11.23 2.43
N VAL A 26 9.88 10.12 1.94
CA VAL A 26 9.39 9.00 2.76
C VAL A 26 10.54 8.30 3.48
N TYR A 27 11.67 8.09 2.79
CA TYR A 27 12.89 7.54 3.41
C TYR A 27 13.35 8.39 4.59
N ASP A 28 13.49 9.70 4.38
CA ASP A 28 13.97 10.62 5.41
C ASP A 28 13.03 10.64 6.61
N PHE A 29 11.71 10.63 6.36
CA PHE A 29 10.70 10.55 7.41
C PHE A 29 10.77 9.23 8.19
N VAL A 30 10.84 8.08 7.52
CA VAL A 30 10.94 6.77 8.19
C VAL A 30 12.19 6.70 9.05
N LYS A 31 13.34 7.16 8.51
CA LYS A 31 14.61 7.16 9.24
C LYS A 31 14.59 8.11 10.44
N ALA A 32 14.08 9.33 10.27
CA ALA A 32 13.98 10.32 11.35
C ALA A 32 13.07 9.84 12.50
N ASN A 33 12.03 9.05 12.18
CA ASN A 33 11.10 8.49 13.16
C ASN A 33 11.49 7.09 13.66
N GLY A 34 12.68 6.57 13.31
CA GLY A 34 13.18 5.29 13.81
C GLY A 34 12.55 4.04 13.20
N GLY A 35 11.88 4.17 12.05
CA GLY A 35 11.36 3.04 11.29
C GLY A 35 12.44 2.23 10.57
N HIS A 36 12.09 1.02 10.11
CA HIS A 36 13.03 0.05 9.54
C HIS A 36 12.83 -0.20 8.03
N THR A 37 11.61 -0.02 7.51
CA THR A 37 11.26 -0.33 6.12
C THR A 37 10.51 0.81 5.48
N VAL A 38 10.92 1.20 4.27
CA VAL A 38 10.32 2.29 3.52
C VAL A 38 9.26 1.72 2.58
N ILE A 39 8.00 2.00 2.86
CA ILE A 39 6.85 1.58 2.06
C ILE A 39 6.35 2.78 1.25
N THR A 40 6.52 2.73 -0.07
CA THR A 40 6.04 3.75 -1.00
C THR A 40 5.00 3.21 -1.97
N LYS A 41 4.70 1.91 -1.92
CA LYS A 41 3.68 1.25 -2.75
C LYS A 41 2.89 0.25 -1.92
N VAL A 42 1.57 0.28 -2.04
CA VAL A 42 0.65 -0.57 -1.28
C VAL A 42 -0.34 -1.24 -2.24
N LEU A 43 -0.46 -2.56 -2.12
CA LEU A 43 -1.53 -3.34 -2.73
C LEU A 43 -2.74 -3.37 -1.79
N ILE A 44 -3.93 -3.04 -2.31
CA ILE A 44 -5.18 -3.22 -1.58
C ILE A 44 -5.86 -4.49 -2.10
N ALA A 45 -5.79 -5.54 -1.28
CA ALA A 45 -6.51 -6.80 -1.46
C ALA A 45 -7.93 -6.74 -0.87
N ASN A 46 -8.65 -5.66 -1.17
CA ASN A 46 -10.02 -5.43 -0.71
C ASN A 46 -10.72 -4.50 -1.71
N ASN A 47 -12.05 -4.40 -1.63
CA ASN A 47 -12.84 -3.51 -2.48
C ASN A 47 -13.76 -2.60 -1.65
N GLY A 48 -14.68 -1.91 -2.34
CA GLY A 48 -15.72 -1.11 -1.71
C GLY A 48 -15.19 -0.02 -0.76
N ILE A 49 -15.89 0.18 0.36
CA ILE A 49 -15.63 1.26 1.32
C ILE A 49 -14.27 1.12 2.01
N ALA A 50 -13.82 -0.13 2.26
CA ALA A 50 -12.53 -0.37 2.91
C ALA A 50 -11.38 0.19 2.06
N ALA A 51 -11.38 -0.11 0.77
CA ALA A 51 -10.38 0.39 -0.17
C ALA A 51 -10.42 1.93 -0.29
N VAL A 52 -11.62 2.52 -0.39
CA VAL A 52 -11.78 3.98 -0.44
C VAL A 52 -11.24 4.65 0.83
N LYS A 53 -11.55 4.11 2.01
CA LYS A 53 -11.13 4.68 3.28
C LYS A 53 -9.62 4.65 3.43
N GLU A 54 -8.97 3.55 3.06
CA GLU A 54 -7.51 3.42 3.11
C GLU A 54 -6.83 4.47 2.23
N ILE A 55 -7.22 4.53 0.94
CA ILE A 55 -6.64 5.49 -0.02
C ILE A 55 -6.82 6.92 0.48
N ARG A 56 -8.02 7.31 0.92
CA ARG A 56 -8.27 8.68 1.40
C ARG A 56 -7.43 9.03 2.63
N SER A 57 -7.32 8.11 3.58
CA SER A 57 -6.64 8.37 4.84
C SER A 57 -5.14 8.55 4.65
N ILE A 58 -4.53 7.66 3.86
CA ILE A 58 -3.10 7.72 3.57
C ILE A 58 -2.78 8.92 2.68
N ARG A 59 -3.61 9.23 1.69
CA ARG A 59 -3.40 10.42 0.85
C ARG A 59 -3.50 11.72 1.63
N GLN A 60 -4.47 11.82 2.56
CA GLN A 60 -4.59 12.96 3.45
C GLN A 60 -3.33 13.10 4.33
N TRP A 61 -2.93 12.03 5.01
CA TRP A 61 -1.71 12.02 5.81
C TRP A 61 -0.46 12.36 4.99
N SER A 62 -0.34 11.81 3.78
CA SER A 62 0.78 12.06 2.86
C SER A 62 0.83 13.53 2.46
N TYR A 63 -0.33 14.15 2.18
CA TYR A 63 -0.41 15.56 1.85
C TYR A 63 -0.03 16.44 3.05
N GLU A 64 -0.55 16.15 4.24
CA GLU A 64 -0.24 16.88 5.47
C GLU A 64 1.25 16.76 5.88
N THR A 65 1.87 15.61 5.60
CA THR A 65 3.26 15.32 6.01
C THR A 65 4.29 15.77 4.96
N PHE A 66 4.00 15.57 3.68
CA PHE A 66 4.97 15.75 2.59
C PHE A 66 4.57 16.82 1.57
N GLY A 67 3.39 17.44 1.71
CA GLY A 67 2.86 18.39 0.72
C GLY A 67 2.41 17.72 -0.59
N SER A 68 2.32 16.40 -0.63
CA SER A 68 1.98 15.62 -1.83
C SER A 68 1.15 14.40 -1.44
N GLU A 69 -0.02 14.23 -2.07
CA GLU A 69 -0.93 13.12 -1.77
C GLU A 69 -0.40 11.76 -2.28
N ARG A 70 0.57 11.74 -3.21
CA ARG A 70 1.01 10.53 -3.95
C ARG A 70 2.41 10.04 -3.58
N GLN A 71 2.86 10.29 -2.35
CA GLN A 71 4.14 9.70 -1.89
C GLN A 71 4.02 8.20 -1.63
N VAL A 72 2.78 7.71 -1.44
CA VAL A 72 2.44 6.30 -1.38
C VAL A 72 1.51 5.97 -2.56
N GLU A 73 1.98 5.13 -3.47
CA GLU A 73 1.20 4.67 -4.62
C GLU A 73 0.29 3.51 -4.21
N PHE A 74 -0.95 3.52 -4.69
CA PHE A 74 -1.91 2.44 -4.46
C PHE A 74 -2.16 1.64 -5.73
N THR A 75 -1.97 0.32 -5.63
CA THR A 75 -2.45 -0.66 -6.61
C THR A 75 -3.64 -1.39 -6.01
N VAL A 76 -4.73 -1.55 -6.77
CA VAL A 76 -5.95 -2.21 -6.27
C VAL A 76 -6.31 -3.42 -7.14
N MET A 77 -6.88 -4.44 -6.50
CA MET A 77 -7.46 -5.59 -7.23
C MET A 77 -8.87 -5.24 -7.71
N ALA A 78 -9.17 -5.49 -8.98
CA ALA A 78 -10.45 -5.16 -9.60
C ALA A 78 -11.09 -6.39 -10.25
N THR A 79 -12.26 -6.79 -9.77
CA THR A 79 -13.07 -7.82 -10.44
C THR A 79 -13.81 -7.24 -11.65
N PRO A 80 -14.23 -8.06 -12.63
CA PRO A 80 -15.12 -7.62 -13.71
C PRO A 80 -16.40 -6.96 -13.19
N GLU A 81 -16.93 -7.42 -12.06
CA GLU A 81 -18.10 -6.87 -11.40
C GLU A 81 -17.84 -5.44 -10.87
N ASP A 82 -16.70 -5.22 -10.22
CA ASP A 82 -16.28 -3.89 -9.72
C ASP A 82 -16.01 -2.91 -10.87
N LEU A 83 -15.40 -3.37 -11.96
CA LEU A 83 -15.16 -2.58 -13.17
C LEU A 83 -16.48 -2.18 -13.84
N LYS A 84 -17.44 -3.12 -13.94
CA LYS A 84 -18.75 -2.87 -14.55
C LYS A 84 -19.55 -1.81 -13.82
N VAL A 85 -19.44 -1.73 -12.49
CA VAL A 85 -20.10 -0.68 -11.70
C VAL A 85 -19.26 0.59 -11.55
N ASN A 86 -18.10 0.66 -12.20
CA ASN A 86 -17.17 1.79 -12.13
C ASN A 86 -16.83 2.17 -10.67
N ALA A 87 -16.45 1.16 -9.88
CA ALA A 87 -16.24 1.30 -8.45
C ALA A 87 -15.26 2.44 -8.10
N GLU A 88 -15.60 3.23 -7.08
CA GLU A 88 -14.87 4.45 -6.75
C GLU A 88 -13.39 4.20 -6.43
N TYR A 89 -13.08 3.13 -5.68
CA TYR A 89 -11.71 2.83 -5.29
C TYR A 89 -10.79 2.57 -6.49
N ILE A 90 -11.31 2.03 -7.60
CA ILE A 90 -10.56 1.81 -8.85
C ILE A 90 -10.16 3.14 -9.47
N ARG A 91 -11.08 4.12 -9.49
CA ARG A 91 -10.80 5.47 -10.01
C ARG A 91 -9.84 6.26 -9.11
N MET A 92 -9.85 5.96 -7.82
CA MET A 92 -8.98 6.61 -6.86
C MET A 92 -7.55 6.07 -6.91
N ALA A 93 -7.38 4.78 -7.18
CA ALA A 93 -6.08 4.12 -7.21
C ALA A 93 -5.14 4.69 -8.27
N ASP A 94 -3.83 4.51 -8.08
CA ASP A 94 -2.82 4.88 -9.08
C ASP A 94 -2.76 3.83 -10.20
N ARG A 95 -3.00 2.56 -9.85
CA ARG A 95 -3.06 1.42 -10.76
C ARG A 95 -4.13 0.44 -10.30
N TYR A 96 -4.66 -0.36 -11.22
CA TYR A 96 -5.46 -1.53 -10.89
C TYR A 96 -4.97 -2.75 -11.66
N ILE A 97 -5.22 -3.92 -11.07
CA ILE A 97 -4.94 -5.22 -11.68
C ILE A 97 -6.27 -5.97 -11.73
N GLU A 98 -6.61 -6.48 -12.91
CA GLU A 98 -7.81 -7.30 -13.08
C GLU A 98 -7.61 -8.66 -12.44
N VAL A 99 -8.59 -9.09 -11.64
CA VAL A 99 -8.58 -10.39 -10.95
C VAL A 99 -9.85 -11.16 -11.28
N PRO A 100 -9.88 -12.49 -11.12
CA PRO A 100 -11.06 -13.29 -11.43
C PRO A 100 -12.33 -12.82 -10.67
N GLY A 101 -13.47 -12.82 -11.34
CA GLY A 101 -14.77 -12.48 -10.75
C GLY A 101 -15.40 -13.60 -9.90
N GLY A 102 -16.69 -13.45 -9.61
CA GLY A 102 -17.44 -14.39 -8.79
C GLY A 102 -17.20 -14.26 -7.28
N THR A 103 -17.31 -15.36 -6.55
CA THR A 103 -17.17 -15.37 -5.08
C THR A 103 -15.75 -15.00 -4.62
N ASN A 104 -15.62 -14.42 -3.44
CA ASN A 104 -14.38 -13.77 -2.99
C ASN A 104 -13.16 -14.70 -2.85
N ASN A 105 -13.38 -16.00 -2.72
CA ASN A 105 -12.34 -17.04 -2.71
C ASN A 105 -11.54 -17.10 -4.04
N ASN A 106 -12.04 -16.48 -5.11
CA ASN A 106 -11.33 -16.37 -6.38
C ASN A 106 -10.47 -15.10 -6.49
N ASN A 107 -10.64 -14.14 -5.57
CA ASN A 107 -10.03 -12.81 -5.64
C ASN A 107 -9.56 -12.30 -4.26
N TYR A 108 -10.34 -11.48 -3.57
CA TYR A 108 -9.97 -10.75 -2.35
C TYR A 108 -9.70 -11.65 -1.13
N ALA A 109 -10.13 -12.91 -1.16
CA ALA A 109 -9.85 -13.90 -0.11
C ALA A 109 -8.87 -14.99 -0.58
N ASN A 110 -8.29 -14.87 -1.77
CA ASN A 110 -7.31 -15.81 -2.30
C ASN A 110 -5.89 -15.34 -1.94
N VAL A 111 -5.30 -15.93 -0.90
CA VAL A 111 -3.97 -15.54 -0.40
C VAL A 111 -2.88 -15.75 -1.45
N ASP A 112 -2.91 -16.86 -2.18
CA ASP A 112 -1.90 -17.17 -3.19
C ASP A 112 -1.93 -16.14 -4.33
N LEU A 113 -3.13 -15.77 -4.79
CA LEU A 113 -3.31 -14.72 -5.78
C LEU A 113 -2.84 -13.36 -5.26
N ILE A 114 -3.18 -13.00 -4.02
CA ILE A 114 -2.78 -11.71 -3.43
C ILE A 114 -1.25 -11.57 -3.35
N VAL A 115 -0.54 -12.68 -3.13
CA VAL A 115 0.94 -12.68 -3.06
C VAL A 115 1.57 -12.69 -4.46
N ASP A 116 0.90 -13.25 -5.47
CA ASP A 116 1.37 -13.26 -6.87
C ASP A 116 1.25 -11.89 -7.56
N VAL A 117 0.22 -11.12 -7.19
CA VAL A 117 -0.09 -9.76 -7.70
C VAL A 117 0.94 -8.73 -7.22
#